data_AF-A0A1Z5J9Q6-F1
#
_entry.id   AF-A0A1Z5J9Q6-F1
#
_cell.length_a   1.000
_cell.length_b   1.000
_cell.length_c   1.000
_cell.angle_alpha   90.00
_cell.angle_beta   90.00
_cell.angle_gamma   90.00
#
_symmetry.space_group_name_H-M   'P 1'
#
loop_
_entity.id
_entity.type
_entity.pdbx_description
1 polymer ?
#
loop_
_entity_poly.entity_id
_entity_poly.type
_entity_poly.pdbx_seq_one_letter_code
_entity_poly.pdbx_strand_id
1 'polypeptide(L)'
;MRTHASTLTVVLLAHNTYAFTSMKPHLTRNIHSTPTFRTTLMAETSDDQIERLRSEAARLRAEAAALEARQAAEMAQAVEKVFQKFDTNKDGEISLAELKAGLENAFKLELSEDRVRKLMEAFDKSGDGALQLDEFVGVDRFRNKLDALARDERAKALEKAKIAKQEADVSRLLEAQVARINDGPPTPTDRIVSVLPYLFPLMDGLQYASFLLLKNQDNPLAVLSLVTYTLYRAIPFGGFIAFFALFYVAGKPEINRLVRFNTQQAIYLDIALFFPGLITGLFAILGGPVDPTLAEITNDAIFFTLAAAILYSVGSSLLGIYPDKIPFISDAVANRIPPAEKIMKDNKDFLDMIIKNGGKLPKDLVGPNGEALEKKDEDKKK
;
A
#
# COMPACT_ATOMS: atom_id res chain seq x y z
N MET A 1 30.30 4.35 0.27
CA MET A 1 29.74 5.05 1.45
C MET A 1 28.22 5.04 1.34
N ARG A 2 27.55 4.41 2.31
CA ARG A 2 26.09 4.35 2.47
C ARG A 2 25.60 5.65 3.11
N THR A 3 24.45 6.16 2.67
CA THR A 3 23.46 7.07 3.33
C THR A 3 22.67 7.78 2.21
N HIS A 4 21.33 7.88 2.09
CA HIS A 4 20.16 7.88 2.98
C HIS A 4 18.95 7.37 2.14
N ALA A 5 18.15 6.40 2.58
CA ALA A 5 17.02 6.48 3.53
C ALA A 5 15.74 7.12 2.95
N SER A 6 14.70 6.31 2.76
CA SER A 6 13.28 6.64 3.00
C SER A 6 12.46 5.35 2.98
N THR A 7 12.53 4.64 4.10
CA THR A 7 11.78 3.41 4.39
C THR A 7 10.46 3.83 5.03
N LEU A 8 9.34 3.76 4.28
CA LEU A 8 8.01 3.91 4.86
C LEU A 8 7.70 2.64 5.66
N THR A 9 7.82 2.75 6.98
CA THR A 9 7.56 1.67 7.93
C THR A 9 6.05 1.50 8.08
N VAL A 10 5.54 0.39 7.55
CA VAL A 10 4.15 -0.05 7.75
C VAL A 10 4.01 -0.56 9.19
N VAL A 11 3.25 0.18 10.00
CA VAL A 11 2.83 -0.24 11.34
C VAL A 11 1.63 -1.17 11.19
N LEU A 12 1.85 -2.48 11.32
CA LEU A 12 0.78 -3.48 11.44
C LEU A 12 1.16 -4.47 12.55
N LEU A 13 0.78 -4.16 13.79
CA LEU A 13 0.89 -5.08 14.92
C LEU A 13 -0.28 -6.06 14.89
N ALA A 14 -0.01 -7.24 14.36
CA ALA A 14 -0.80 -8.44 14.56
C ALA A 14 -0.73 -8.86 16.04
N HIS A 15 -1.87 -8.98 16.72
CA HIS A 15 -1.96 -9.72 17.98
C HIS A 15 -2.44 -11.14 17.69
N ASN A 16 -1.55 -12.08 18.00
CA ASN A 16 -1.65 -13.50 17.76
C ASN A 16 -2.53 -14.17 18.83
N THR A 17 -3.45 -15.01 18.36
CA THR A 17 -4.40 -15.80 19.12
C THR A 17 -3.67 -16.99 19.76
N TYR A 18 -3.70 -17.10 21.09
CA TYR A 18 -3.24 -18.31 21.79
C TYR A 18 -4.44 -19.18 22.17
N ALA A 19 -4.48 -20.37 21.58
CA ALA A 19 -5.34 -21.49 21.97
C ALA A 19 -4.84 -22.09 23.29
N PHE A 20 -5.73 -22.34 24.25
CA PHE A 20 -5.43 -23.08 25.47
C PHE A 20 -6.32 -24.32 25.54
N THR A 21 -5.67 -25.47 25.38
CA THR A 21 -6.25 -26.81 25.40
C THR A 21 -6.18 -27.38 26.82
N SER A 22 -7.31 -27.93 27.26
CA SER A 22 -7.55 -28.92 28.33
C SER A 22 -6.33 -29.45 29.12
N MET A 23 -6.38 -29.29 30.45
CA MET A 23 -5.44 -29.89 31.40
C MET A 23 -6.19 -30.86 32.34
N LYS A 24 -5.86 -32.16 32.26
CA LYS A 24 -6.14 -33.17 33.29
C LYS A 24 -4.81 -33.48 34.01
N PRO A 25 -4.78 -33.66 35.34
CA PRO A 25 -3.61 -34.21 36.01
C PRO A 25 -3.78 -35.69 36.37
N HIS A 26 -2.77 -36.49 36.01
CA HIS A 26 -2.43 -37.77 36.63
C HIS A 26 -1.40 -37.53 37.73
N LEU A 27 -1.54 -38.16 38.89
CA LEU A 27 -0.50 -38.28 39.90
C LEU A 27 -0.36 -39.74 40.30
N THR A 28 0.80 -40.30 39.96
CA THR A 28 1.30 -41.60 40.40
C THR A 28 2.07 -41.44 41.71
N ARG A 29 1.90 -42.35 42.66
CA ARG A 29 3.01 -42.76 43.53
C ARG A 29 2.86 -44.19 44.06
N ASN A 30 3.98 -44.89 43.98
CA ASN A 30 4.20 -46.30 44.28
C ASN A 30 4.59 -46.53 45.75
N ILE A 31 4.46 -47.79 46.13
CA ILE A 31 4.36 -48.46 47.44
C ILE A 31 5.73 -48.64 48.13
N HIS A 32 5.79 -48.68 49.47
CA HIS A 32 6.48 -49.77 50.21
C HIS A 32 6.23 -49.81 51.74
N SER A 33 5.76 -51.00 52.17
CA SER A 33 6.05 -51.81 53.40
C SER A 33 5.67 -51.34 54.83
N THR A 34 4.89 -52.24 55.46
CA THR A 34 4.41 -52.47 56.85
C THR A 34 5.53 -52.72 57.90
N PRO A 35 5.31 -52.91 59.24
CA PRO A 35 4.07 -53.31 59.95
C PRO A 35 3.70 -52.67 61.33
N THR A 36 2.39 -52.69 61.60
CA THR A 36 1.66 -53.15 62.82
C THR A 36 2.01 -52.63 64.22
N PHE A 37 1.05 -51.94 64.87
CA PHE A 37 0.60 -52.29 66.23
C PHE A 37 -0.91 -52.02 66.40
N ARG A 38 -1.54 -52.95 67.12
CA ARG A 38 -2.98 -53.23 67.19
C ARG A 38 -3.61 -52.43 68.33
N THR A 39 -4.73 -51.74 68.09
CA THR A 39 -5.71 -51.41 69.14
C THR A 39 -7.11 -51.57 68.55
N THR A 40 -7.89 -52.33 69.28
CA THR A 40 -9.18 -52.91 68.94
C THR A 40 -10.29 -51.85 68.98
N LEU A 41 -10.91 -51.57 67.83
CA LEU A 41 -12.31 -51.15 67.68
C LEU A 41 -12.66 -51.26 66.18
N MET A 42 -13.71 -52.02 65.91
CA MET A 42 -14.33 -52.40 64.62
C MET A 42 -13.69 -51.83 63.34
N ALA A 43 -13.10 -52.74 62.56
CA ALA A 43 -12.58 -52.46 61.23
C ALA A 43 -13.72 -52.13 60.25
N GLU A 44 -13.90 -50.84 59.92
CA GLU A 44 -14.48 -50.46 58.63
C GLU A 44 -13.37 -50.58 57.59
N THR A 45 -13.55 -51.45 56.60
CA THR A 45 -12.54 -51.73 55.58
C THR A 45 -12.37 -50.52 54.66
N SER A 46 -11.19 -50.36 54.04
CA SER A 46 -10.98 -49.32 53.01
C SER A 46 -11.97 -49.43 51.85
N ASP A 47 -12.50 -50.64 51.60
CA ASP A 47 -13.56 -50.90 50.62
C ASP A 47 -14.91 -50.33 51.08
N ASP A 48 -15.24 -50.41 52.38
CA ASP A 48 -16.44 -49.79 52.96
C ASP A 48 -16.44 -48.26 52.83
N GLN A 49 -15.27 -47.61 52.97
CA GLN A 49 -15.14 -46.17 52.77
C GLN A 49 -15.28 -45.77 51.28
N ILE A 50 -14.73 -46.57 50.36
CA ILE A 50 -14.89 -46.38 48.91
C ILE A 50 -16.37 -46.56 48.51
N GLU A 51 -17.08 -47.51 49.12
CA GLU A 51 -18.49 -47.78 48.88
C GLU A 51 -19.41 -46.68 49.43
N ARG A 52 -19.09 -46.13 50.61
CA ARG A 52 -19.76 -44.93 51.15
C ARG A 52 -19.52 -43.69 50.28
N LEU A 53 -18.29 -43.45 49.84
CA LEU A 53 -17.99 -42.32 48.94
C LEU A 53 -18.62 -42.47 47.55
N ARG A 54 -18.71 -43.70 47.01
CA ARG A 54 -19.41 -43.99 45.74
C ARG A 54 -20.92 -43.79 45.86
N SER A 55 -21.52 -44.23 46.97
CA SER A 55 -22.96 -44.04 47.22
C SER A 55 -23.31 -42.58 47.48
N GLU A 56 -22.47 -41.84 48.21
CA GLU A 56 -22.63 -40.40 48.40
C GLU A 56 -22.42 -39.62 47.09
N ALA A 57 -21.41 -39.95 46.29
CA ALA A 57 -21.21 -39.34 44.97
C ALA A 57 -22.33 -39.70 43.96
N ALA A 58 -22.96 -40.86 44.07
CA ALA A 58 -24.13 -41.22 43.29
C ALA A 58 -25.36 -40.41 43.72
N ARG A 59 -25.54 -40.23 45.03
CA ARG A 59 -26.62 -39.40 45.60
C ARG A 59 -26.48 -37.93 45.21
N LEU A 60 -25.28 -37.36 45.31
CA LEU A 60 -25.03 -35.97 44.90
C LEU A 60 -25.24 -35.76 43.40
N ARG A 61 -24.86 -36.72 42.55
CA ARG A 61 -25.17 -36.68 41.11
C ARG A 61 -26.67 -36.76 40.83
N ALA A 62 -27.40 -37.61 41.56
CA ALA A 62 -28.84 -37.71 41.42
C ALA A 62 -29.57 -36.45 41.90
N GLU A 63 -29.11 -35.84 42.99
CA GLU A 63 -29.63 -34.58 43.51
C GLU A 63 -29.34 -33.40 42.56
N ALA A 64 -28.12 -33.32 42.02
CA ALA A 64 -27.76 -32.34 41.00
C ALA A 64 -28.61 -32.51 39.74
N ALA A 65 -28.79 -33.73 39.24
CA ALA A 65 -29.62 -34.01 38.07
C ALA A 65 -31.10 -33.65 38.32
N ALA A 66 -31.63 -33.91 39.52
CA ALA A 66 -33.00 -33.55 39.88
C ALA A 66 -33.18 -32.03 40.00
N LEU A 67 -32.19 -31.31 40.53
CA LEU A 67 -32.18 -29.85 40.60
C LEU A 67 -32.11 -29.24 39.19
N GLU A 68 -31.23 -29.75 38.34
CA GLU A 68 -31.09 -29.34 36.93
C GLU A 68 -32.39 -29.59 36.16
N ALA A 69 -33.03 -30.74 36.34
CA ALA A 69 -34.30 -31.05 35.69
C ALA A 69 -35.44 -30.10 36.14
N ARG A 70 -35.49 -29.76 37.44
CA ARG A 70 -36.46 -28.77 37.95
C ARG A 70 -36.19 -27.38 37.38
N GLN A 71 -34.94 -26.93 37.38
CA GLN A 71 -34.56 -25.64 36.80
C GLN A 71 -34.83 -25.58 35.30
N ALA A 72 -34.56 -26.66 34.56
CA ALA A 72 -34.86 -26.76 33.13
C ALA A 72 -36.38 -26.69 32.87
N ALA A 73 -37.19 -27.37 33.68
CA ALA A 73 -38.65 -27.31 33.57
C ALA A 73 -39.20 -25.91 33.90
N GLU A 74 -38.68 -25.23 34.93
CA GLU A 74 -39.05 -23.86 35.27
C GLU A 74 -38.66 -22.87 34.18
N MET A 75 -37.46 -23.01 33.60
CA MET A 75 -37.03 -22.21 32.45
C MET A 75 -37.93 -22.46 31.23
N ALA A 76 -38.24 -23.72 30.91
CA ALA A 76 -39.11 -24.05 29.79
C ALA A 76 -40.50 -23.41 29.95
N GLN A 77 -41.09 -23.47 31.15
CA GLN A 77 -42.37 -22.80 31.43
C GLN A 77 -42.28 -21.28 31.35
N ALA A 78 -41.16 -20.68 31.78
CA ALA A 78 -40.95 -19.24 31.65
C ALA A 78 -40.83 -18.82 30.18
N VAL A 79 -40.10 -19.59 29.38
CA VAL A 79 -39.92 -19.38 27.93
C VAL A 79 -41.27 -19.48 27.21
N GLU A 80 -42.08 -20.51 27.51
CA GLU A 80 -43.41 -20.71 26.93
C GLU A 80 -44.37 -19.54 27.25
N LYS A 81 -44.37 -19.05 28.50
CA LYS A 81 -45.18 -17.88 28.88
C LYS A 81 -44.77 -16.61 28.15
N VAL A 82 -43.50 -16.47 27.83
CA VAL A 82 -42.99 -15.32 27.06
C VAL A 82 -43.32 -15.50 25.58
N PHE A 83 -43.20 -16.71 25.05
CA PHE A 83 -43.60 -17.05 23.68
C PHE A 83 -45.06 -16.67 23.40
N GLN A 84 -45.98 -17.09 24.27
CA GLN A 84 -47.42 -16.75 24.16
C GLN A 84 -47.73 -15.24 24.24
N LYS A 85 -46.81 -14.42 24.76
CA LYS A 85 -46.98 -12.96 24.76
C LYS A 85 -46.49 -12.31 23.47
N PHE A 86 -45.59 -12.98 22.75
CA PHE A 86 -45.06 -12.51 21.47
C PHE A 86 -45.98 -12.97 20.32
N ASP A 87 -46.41 -14.23 20.35
CA ASP A 87 -47.40 -14.81 19.44
C ASP A 87 -48.79 -14.19 19.69
N THR A 88 -49.13 -13.18 18.88
CA THR A 88 -50.34 -12.37 19.10
C THR A 88 -51.54 -12.98 18.39
N ASN A 89 -51.32 -13.58 17.23
CA ASN A 89 -52.35 -14.26 16.43
C ASN A 89 -52.63 -15.71 16.90
N LYS A 90 -51.78 -16.27 17.78
CA LYS A 90 -51.85 -17.63 18.34
C LYS A 90 -51.76 -18.72 17.28
N ASP A 91 -50.99 -18.49 16.24
CA ASP A 91 -50.74 -19.48 15.20
C ASP A 91 -49.65 -20.49 15.59
N GLY A 92 -48.98 -20.28 16.73
CA GLY A 92 -47.96 -21.18 17.26
C GLY A 92 -46.55 -20.89 16.72
N GLU A 93 -46.38 -19.82 15.96
CA GLU A 93 -45.12 -19.35 15.40
C GLU A 93 -44.96 -17.85 15.70
N ILE A 94 -43.73 -17.36 15.83
CA ILE A 94 -43.49 -15.91 15.98
C ILE A 94 -43.01 -15.37 14.65
N SER A 95 -43.87 -14.62 13.97
CA SER A 95 -43.51 -13.94 12.73
C SER A 95 -42.51 -12.79 12.97
N LEU A 96 -41.84 -12.30 11.91
CA LEU A 96 -40.93 -11.15 12.01
C LEU A 96 -41.61 -9.90 12.59
N ALA A 97 -42.89 -9.67 12.27
CA ALA A 97 -43.65 -8.53 12.76
C ALA A 97 -43.94 -8.64 14.26
N GLU A 98 -44.31 -9.84 14.72
CA GLU A 98 -44.55 -10.15 16.14
C GLU A 98 -43.26 -10.13 16.96
N LEU A 99 -42.15 -10.64 16.39
CA LEU A 99 -40.84 -10.54 17.00
C LEU A 99 -40.44 -9.06 17.18
N LYS A 100 -40.62 -8.23 16.16
CA LYS A 100 -40.35 -6.78 16.25
C LYS A 100 -41.19 -6.14 17.35
N ALA A 101 -42.51 -6.29 17.30
CA ALA A 101 -43.42 -5.67 18.26
C ALA A 101 -43.15 -6.15 19.70
N GLY A 102 -42.90 -7.45 19.88
CA GLY A 102 -42.57 -8.04 21.18
C GLY A 102 -41.25 -7.51 21.76
N LEU A 103 -40.21 -7.39 20.94
CA LEU A 103 -38.91 -6.85 21.38
C LEU A 103 -38.96 -5.34 21.64
N GLU A 104 -39.66 -4.56 20.81
CA GLU A 104 -39.82 -3.11 21.01
C GLU A 104 -40.61 -2.83 22.30
N ASN A 105 -41.65 -3.61 22.58
CA ASN A 105 -42.42 -3.51 23.83
C ASN A 105 -41.61 -3.98 25.06
N ALA A 106 -40.83 -5.05 24.93
CA ALA A 106 -40.03 -5.59 26.03
C ALA A 106 -38.86 -4.67 26.41
N PHE A 107 -38.23 -4.03 25.42
CA PHE A 107 -37.05 -3.19 25.64
C PHE A 107 -37.32 -1.69 25.61
N LYS A 108 -38.53 -1.27 25.25
CA LYS A 108 -38.92 0.15 25.05
C LYS A 108 -37.94 0.87 24.12
N LEU A 109 -37.58 0.22 23.03
CA LEU A 109 -36.61 0.71 22.06
C LEU A 109 -37.13 0.42 20.65
N GLU A 110 -37.02 1.38 19.74
CA GLU A 110 -37.34 1.15 18.33
C GLU A 110 -36.24 0.32 17.66
N LEU A 111 -36.63 -0.73 16.94
CA LEU A 111 -35.71 -1.61 16.23
C LEU A 111 -35.96 -1.51 14.73
N SER A 112 -34.89 -1.28 13.96
CA SER A 112 -35.01 -1.34 12.49
C SER A 112 -35.34 -2.76 12.04
N GLU A 113 -36.13 -2.88 10.98
CA GLU A 113 -36.50 -4.19 10.42
C GLU A 113 -35.29 -5.04 10.05
N ASP A 114 -34.21 -4.42 9.57
CA ASP A 114 -32.94 -5.10 9.28
C ASP A 114 -32.30 -5.76 10.51
N ARG A 115 -32.41 -5.13 11.69
CA ARG A 115 -31.87 -5.71 12.93
C ARG A 115 -32.72 -6.86 13.41
N VAL A 116 -34.04 -6.76 13.29
CA VAL A 116 -34.96 -7.85 13.65
C VAL A 116 -34.81 -9.02 12.68
N ARG A 117 -34.62 -8.75 11.39
CA ARG A 117 -34.35 -9.78 10.37
C ARG A 117 -33.06 -10.55 10.66
N LYS A 118 -31.94 -9.84 10.89
CA LYS A 118 -30.66 -10.46 11.27
C LYS A 118 -30.74 -11.24 12.59
N LEU A 119 -31.64 -10.83 13.47
CA LEU A 119 -31.90 -11.52 14.73
C LEU A 119 -32.70 -12.80 14.47
N MET A 120 -33.75 -12.73 13.66
CA MET A 120 -34.55 -13.88 13.20
C MET A 120 -33.64 -14.94 12.56
N GLU A 121 -32.85 -14.55 11.56
CA GLU A 121 -31.90 -15.42 10.86
C GLU A 121 -30.87 -16.11 11.79
N ALA A 122 -30.61 -15.54 12.98
CA ALA A 122 -29.65 -16.10 13.93
C ALA A 122 -30.25 -17.18 14.85
N PHE A 123 -31.57 -17.27 14.92
CA PHE A 123 -32.29 -18.17 15.83
C PHE A 123 -33.25 -19.12 15.10
N ASP A 124 -33.78 -18.72 13.95
CA ASP A 124 -34.56 -19.55 13.04
C ASP A 124 -33.67 -20.64 12.41
N LYS A 125 -33.80 -21.88 12.87
CA LYS A 125 -33.02 -23.02 12.36
C LYS A 125 -33.77 -23.73 11.24
N SER A 126 -35.10 -23.66 11.26
CA SER A 126 -36.00 -24.25 10.28
C SER A 126 -35.91 -23.53 8.92
N GLY A 127 -35.60 -22.23 8.94
CA GLY A 127 -35.43 -21.36 7.77
C GLY A 127 -36.74 -20.94 7.13
N ASP A 128 -37.87 -21.03 7.84
CA ASP A 128 -39.19 -20.68 7.34
C ASP A 128 -39.57 -19.21 7.58
N GLY A 129 -38.73 -18.45 8.28
CA GLY A 129 -38.92 -17.04 8.54
C GLY A 129 -39.80 -16.74 9.75
N ALA A 130 -40.11 -17.74 10.58
CA ALA A 130 -40.77 -17.61 11.87
C ALA A 130 -40.00 -18.36 12.96
N LEU A 131 -40.27 -18.06 14.25
CA LEU A 131 -39.69 -18.84 15.35
C LEU A 131 -40.74 -19.76 15.96
N GLN A 132 -40.46 -21.05 15.96
CA GLN A 132 -41.22 -22.02 16.72
C GLN A 132 -40.79 -22.02 18.20
N LEU A 133 -41.60 -22.66 19.05
CA LEU A 133 -41.39 -22.73 20.49
C LEU A 133 -40.03 -23.33 20.88
N ASP A 134 -39.55 -24.33 20.13
CA ASP A 134 -38.25 -24.99 20.35
C ASP A 134 -37.05 -24.17 19.86
N GLU A 135 -37.28 -23.18 19.00
CA GLU A 135 -36.28 -22.22 18.53
C GLU A 135 -36.22 -20.95 19.38
N PHE A 136 -37.28 -20.66 20.13
CA PHE A 136 -37.37 -19.49 20.98
C PHE A 136 -36.46 -19.59 22.23
N VAL A 137 -35.39 -18.80 22.26
CA VAL A 137 -34.35 -18.81 23.31
C VAL A 137 -34.58 -17.80 24.45
N GLY A 138 -35.72 -17.12 24.46
CA GLY A 138 -36.05 -16.08 25.43
C GLY A 138 -35.41 -14.71 25.18
N VAL A 139 -35.94 -13.71 25.89
CA VAL A 139 -35.67 -12.27 25.68
C VAL A 139 -34.22 -11.87 25.93
N ASP A 140 -33.56 -12.44 26.94
CA ASP A 140 -32.18 -12.09 27.30
C ASP A 140 -31.17 -12.48 26.21
N ARG A 141 -31.42 -13.60 25.52
CA ARG A 141 -30.58 -14.06 24.41
C ARG A 141 -30.73 -13.15 23.20
N PHE A 142 -31.95 -12.71 22.89
CA PHE A 142 -32.20 -11.69 21.87
C PHE A 142 -31.49 -10.38 22.20
N ARG A 143 -31.57 -9.91 23.45
CA ARG A 143 -30.88 -8.69 23.91
C ARG A 143 -29.37 -8.77 23.71
N ASN A 144 -28.76 -9.86 24.19
CA ASN A 144 -27.32 -10.09 24.06
C ASN A 144 -26.88 -10.12 22.59
N LYS A 145 -27.69 -10.74 21.72
CA LYS A 145 -27.40 -10.79 20.28
C LYS A 145 -27.57 -9.42 19.60
N LEU A 146 -28.60 -8.65 19.94
CA LEU A 146 -28.78 -7.28 19.46
C LEU A 146 -27.61 -6.38 19.87
N ASP A 147 -27.16 -6.48 21.13
CA ASP A 147 -26.00 -5.73 21.62
C ASP A 147 -24.70 -6.13 20.88
N ALA A 148 -24.53 -7.43 20.58
CA ALA A 148 -23.40 -7.92 19.79
C ALA A 148 -23.43 -7.37 18.36
N LEU A 149 -24.59 -7.41 17.69
CA LEU A 149 -24.77 -6.84 16.35
C LEU A 149 -24.48 -5.33 16.33
N ALA A 150 -24.93 -4.59 17.35
CA ALA A 150 -24.66 -3.16 17.47
C ALA A 150 -23.16 -2.87 17.68
N ARG A 151 -22.44 -3.70 18.45
CA ARG A 151 -20.98 -3.59 18.61
C ARG A 151 -20.24 -3.85 17.29
N ASP A 152 -20.65 -4.89 16.55
CA ASP A 152 -20.05 -5.22 15.25
C ASP A 152 -20.31 -4.12 14.21
N GLU A 153 -21.52 -3.57 14.16
CA GLU A 153 -21.86 -2.43 13.30
C GLU A 153 -21.01 -1.20 13.63
N ARG A 154 -20.85 -0.88 14.93
CA ARG A 154 -19.99 0.22 15.38
C ARG A 154 -18.52 -0.02 15.07
N ALA A 155 -18.02 -1.25 15.24
CA ALA A 155 -16.65 -1.61 14.91
C ALA A 155 -16.37 -1.43 13.42
N LYS A 156 -17.26 -1.92 12.55
CA LYS A 156 -17.19 -1.74 11.09
C LYS A 156 -17.30 -0.27 10.69
N ALA A 157 -18.19 0.49 11.32
CA ALA A 157 -18.33 1.92 11.06
C ALA A 157 -17.08 2.70 11.47
N LEU A 158 -16.49 2.36 12.62
CA LEU A 158 -15.24 2.97 13.09
C LEU A 158 -14.07 2.64 12.16
N GLU A 159 -13.97 1.41 11.67
CA GLU A 159 -12.95 1.01 10.69
C GLU A 159 -13.10 1.79 9.38
N LYS A 160 -14.32 1.86 8.83
CA LYS A 160 -14.61 2.66 7.63
C LYS A 160 -14.29 4.15 7.85
N ALA A 161 -14.64 4.72 9.00
CA ALA A 161 -14.35 6.11 9.33
C ALA A 161 -12.84 6.37 9.47
N LYS A 162 -12.08 5.43 10.04
CA LYS A 162 -10.62 5.52 10.12
C LYS A 162 -9.98 5.52 8.73
N ILE A 163 -10.42 4.62 7.85
CA ILE A 163 -9.93 4.54 6.47
C ILE A 163 -10.24 5.84 5.72
N ALA A 164 -11.49 6.32 5.78
CA ALA A 164 -11.88 7.56 5.12
C ALA A 164 -11.10 8.79 5.64
N LYS A 165 -10.82 8.83 6.95
CA LYS A 165 -9.97 9.89 7.52
C LYS A 165 -8.53 9.80 7.03
N GLN A 166 -7.94 8.61 7.03
CA GLN A 166 -6.59 8.39 6.52
C GLN A 166 -6.48 8.77 5.04
N GLU A 167 -7.46 8.39 4.23
CA GLU A 167 -7.54 8.76 2.81
C GLU A 167 -7.61 10.27 2.60
N ALA A 168 -8.45 10.97 3.38
CA ALA A 168 -8.55 12.42 3.31
C ALA A 168 -7.23 13.11 3.72
N ASP A 169 -6.58 12.61 4.78
CA ASP A 169 -5.31 13.14 5.25
C ASP A 169 -4.19 12.89 4.21
N VAL A 170 -4.13 11.70 3.61
CA VAL A 170 -3.19 11.36 2.53
C VAL A 170 -3.44 12.21 1.29
N SER A 171 -4.69 12.38 0.87
CA SER A 171 -5.06 13.20 -0.28
C SER A 171 -4.65 14.67 -0.09
N ARG A 172 -4.86 15.22 1.10
CA ARG A 172 -4.42 16.59 1.45
C ARG A 172 -2.91 16.73 1.42
N LEU A 173 -2.17 15.75 1.91
CA LEU A 173 -0.70 15.75 1.85
C LEU A 173 -0.21 15.70 0.41
N LEU A 174 -0.85 14.89 -0.43
CA LEU A 174 -0.59 14.80 -1.87
C LEU A 174 -0.84 16.13 -2.57
N GLU A 175 -1.99 16.76 -2.32
CA GLU A 175 -2.31 18.09 -2.83
C GLU A 175 -1.28 19.12 -2.40
N ALA A 176 -0.87 19.12 -1.13
CA ALA A 176 0.17 20.02 -0.62
C ALA A 176 1.55 19.78 -1.27
N GLN A 177 1.89 18.52 -1.56
CA GLN A 177 3.13 18.18 -2.28
C GLN A 177 3.09 18.66 -3.73
N VAL A 178 1.99 18.38 -4.44
CA VAL A 178 1.80 18.76 -5.84
C VAL A 178 1.71 20.28 -5.99
N ALA A 179 1.13 20.99 -5.01
CA ALA A 179 1.04 22.45 -5.01
C ALA A 179 2.42 23.15 -4.94
N ARG A 180 3.48 22.46 -4.49
CA ARG A 180 4.85 23.00 -4.54
C ARG A 180 5.49 22.89 -5.92
N ILE A 181 4.89 22.14 -6.83
CA ILE A 181 5.41 21.95 -8.18
C ILE A 181 4.97 23.13 -9.05
N ASN A 182 5.95 23.87 -9.55
CA ASN A 182 5.73 24.97 -10.48
C ASN A 182 5.55 24.44 -11.91
N ASP A 183 4.29 24.17 -12.25
CA ASP A 183 3.86 23.69 -13.57
C ASP A 183 3.00 24.71 -14.34
N GLY A 184 2.99 25.97 -13.85
CA GLY A 184 2.31 27.06 -14.52
C GLY A 184 2.93 27.41 -15.88
N PRO A 185 2.25 28.24 -16.69
CA PRO A 185 2.78 28.70 -17.97
C PRO A 185 4.11 29.44 -17.77
N PRO A 186 5.12 29.20 -18.63
CA PRO A 186 6.46 29.76 -18.46
C PRO A 186 6.46 31.27 -18.71
N THR A 187 7.06 32.01 -17.77
CA THR A 187 7.32 33.44 -17.93
C THR A 187 8.38 33.69 -19.01
N PRO A 188 8.54 34.92 -19.53
CA PRO A 188 9.64 35.25 -20.44
C PRO A 188 11.02 34.90 -19.87
N THR A 189 11.21 35.10 -18.56
CA THR A 189 12.44 34.73 -17.87
C THR A 189 12.64 33.22 -17.86
N ASP A 190 11.61 32.43 -17.57
CA ASP A 190 11.70 30.96 -17.62
C ASP A 190 12.07 30.47 -19.02
N ARG A 191 11.51 31.08 -20.07
CA ARG A 191 11.84 30.73 -21.45
C ARG A 191 13.32 30.95 -21.75
N ILE A 192 13.87 32.10 -21.37
CA ILE A 192 15.29 32.42 -21.60
C ILE A 192 16.19 31.52 -20.75
N VAL A 193 15.90 31.38 -19.46
CA VAL A 193 16.69 30.56 -18.52
C VAL A 193 16.64 29.08 -18.91
N SER A 194 15.51 28.60 -19.45
CA SER A 194 15.37 27.20 -19.87
C SER A 194 16.29 26.81 -21.02
N VAL A 195 16.82 27.77 -21.77
CA VAL A 195 17.74 27.50 -22.89
C VAL A 195 19.20 27.38 -22.42
N LEU A 196 19.57 28.04 -21.32
CA LEU A 196 20.95 28.09 -20.82
C LEU A 196 21.59 26.70 -20.58
N PRO A 197 20.87 25.68 -20.07
CA PRO A 197 21.44 24.34 -19.90
C PRO A 197 22.03 23.74 -21.18
N TYR A 198 21.53 24.08 -22.37
CA TYR A 198 22.05 23.55 -23.63
C TYR A 198 23.44 24.07 -24.01
N LEU A 199 23.93 25.13 -23.34
CA LEU A 199 25.34 25.52 -23.47
C LEU A 199 26.26 24.36 -23.04
N PHE A 200 25.82 23.55 -22.08
CA PHE A 200 26.62 22.45 -21.55
C PHE A 200 26.89 21.34 -22.60
N PRO A 201 25.87 20.64 -23.16
CA PRO A 201 26.10 19.67 -24.22
C PRO A 201 26.67 20.31 -25.48
N LEU A 202 26.42 21.60 -25.75
CA LEU A 202 27.07 22.29 -26.87
C LEU A 202 28.59 22.34 -26.69
N MET A 203 29.07 22.70 -25.50
CA MET A 203 30.49 22.77 -25.18
C MET A 203 31.16 21.39 -25.24
N ASP A 204 30.51 20.36 -24.69
CA ASP A 204 31.00 18.97 -24.77
C ASP A 204 30.92 18.44 -26.20
N GLY A 205 29.97 18.93 -27.00
CA GLY A 205 29.81 18.61 -28.42
C GLY A 205 30.90 19.17 -29.32
N LEU A 206 31.58 20.26 -28.93
CA LEU A 206 32.65 20.86 -29.74
C LEU A 206 33.83 19.90 -30.01
N GLN A 207 34.01 18.86 -29.19
CA GLN A 207 35.01 17.81 -29.45
C GLN A 207 34.73 17.05 -30.77
N TYR A 208 33.47 17.02 -31.20
CA TYR A 208 33.03 16.38 -32.45
C TYR A 208 33.06 17.33 -33.65
N ALA A 209 33.27 18.64 -33.44
CA ALA A 209 33.28 19.66 -34.48
C ALA A 209 34.61 19.71 -35.28
N SER A 210 35.29 18.57 -35.44
CA SER A 210 36.65 18.48 -35.98
C SER A 210 36.79 19.14 -37.36
N PHE A 211 35.79 18.98 -38.24
CA PHE A 211 35.73 19.65 -39.54
C PHE A 211 35.70 21.18 -39.43
N LEU A 212 34.82 21.72 -38.57
CA LEU A 212 34.69 23.17 -38.38
C LEU A 212 35.95 23.78 -37.74
N LEU A 213 36.57 23.10 -36.78
CA LEU A 213 37.68 23.65 -36.01
C LEU A 213 39.04 23.51 -36.71
N LEU A 214 39.25 22.44 -37.47
CA LEU A 214 40.57 22.14 -38.07
C LEU A 214 40.68 22.51 -39.55
N LYS A 215 39.61 22.39 -40.34
CA LYS A 215 39.65 22.65 -41.80
C LYS A 215 39.27 24.08 -42.17
N ASN A 216 38.66 24.83 -41.25
CA ASN A 216 38.16 26.19 -41.47
C ASN A 216 38.79 27.21 -40.51
N GLN A 217 40.09 27.12 -40.24
CA GLN A 217 40.79 28.00 -39.27
C GLN A 217 40.75 29.49 -39.66
N ASP A 218 40.52 29.82 -40.93
CA ASP A 218 40.33 31.20 -41.39
C ASP A 218 38.95 31.78 -40.99
N ASN A 219 38.00 30.93 -40.57
CA ASN A 219 36.69 31.37 -40.12
C ASN A 219 36.76 31.90 -38.67
N PRO A 220 36.41 33.17 -38.41
CA PRO A 220 36.45 33.72 -37.05
C PRO A 220 35.57 32.96 -36.05
N LEU A 221 34.48 32.33 -36.51
CA LEU A 221 33.63 31.49 -35.66
C LEU A 221 34.30 30.17 -35.27
N ALA A 222 35.13 29.59 -36.16
CA ALA A 222 35.91 28.40 -35.85
C ALA A 222 36.99 28.70 -34.82
N VAL A 223 37.69 29.83 -34.99
CA VAL A 223 38.68 30.31 -34.01
C VAL A 223 38.03 30.57 -32.65
N LEU A 224 36.88 31.27 -32.62
CA LEU A 224 36.14 31.53 -31.38
C LEU A 224 35.70 30.24 -30.70
N SER A 225 35.21 29.27 -31.46
CA SER A 225 34.77 27.97 -30.94
C SER A 225 35.95 27.19 -30.35
N LEU A 226 37.11 27.21 -31.01
CA LEU A 226 38.33 26.57 -30.52
C LEU A 226 38.84 27.23 -29.22
N VAL A 227 38.89 28.56 -29.16
CA VAL A 227 39.28 29.30 -27.95
C VAL A 227 38.32 28.99 -26.81
N THR A 228 37.01 28.98 -27.07
CA THR A 228 36.01 28.68 -26.03
C THR A 228 36.14 27.25 -25.53
N TYR A 229 36.35 26.28 -26.44
CA TYR A 229 36.57 24.88 -26.08
C TYR A 229 37.83 24.68 -25.24
N THR A 230 38.95 25.31 -25.62
CA THR A 230 40.21 25.21 -24.87
C THR A 230 40.09 25.82 -23.47
N LEU A 231 39.43 26.97 -23.33
CA LEU A 231 39.15 27.58 -22.03
C LEU A 231 38.26 26.71 -21.15
N TYR A 232 37.21 26.11 -21.72
CA TYR A 232 36.32 25.21 -21.01
C TYR A 232 37.06 23.97 -20.48
N ARG A 233 37.92 23.36 -21.31
CA ARG A 233 38.73 22.18 -20.94
C ARG A 233 39.88 22.51 -19.99
N ALA A 234 40.27 23.78 -19.86
CA ALA A 234 41.29 24.21 -18.91
C ALA A 234 40.84 24.11 -17.45
N ILE A 235 39.53 24.03 -17.19
CA ILE A 235 38.97 23.91 -15.83
C ILE A 235 38.92 22.42 -15.43
N PRO A 236 39.71 21.97 -14.46
CA PRO A 236 39.64 20.60 -13.98
C PRO A 236 38.27 20.31 -13.38
N PHE A 237 37.69 19.16 -13.73
CA PHE A 237 36.35 18.74 -13.27
C PHE A 237 35.19 19.69 -13.63
N GLY A 238 35.40 20.67 -14.53
CA GLY A 238 34.37 21.64 -14.91
C GLY A 238 33.07 20.99 -15.36
N GLY A 239 33.18 19.93 -16.17
CA GLY A 239 32.01 19.15 -16.61
C GLY A 239 31.24 18.49 -15.47
N PHE A 240 31.93 17.87 -14.50
CA PHE A 240 31.28 17.27 -13.33
C PHE A 240 30.59 18.31 -12.46
N ILE A 241 31.23 19.47 -12.24
CA ILE A 241 30.65 20.57 -11.46
C ILE A 241 29.37 21.09 -12.14
N ALA A 242 29.44 21.31 -13.45
CA ALA A 242 28.28 21.75 -14.25
C ALA A 242 27.15 20.71 -14.21
N PHE A 243 27.47 19.43 -14.38
CA PHE A 243 26.50 18.33 -14.27
C PHE A 243 25.77 18.35 -12.94
N PHE A 244 26.48 18.43 -11.80
CA PHE A 244 25.84 18.45 -10.48
C PHE A 244 25.02 19.72 -10.25
N ALA A 245 25.48 20.87 -10.75
CA ALA A 245 24.72 22.11 -10.67
C ALA A 245 23.40 22.01 -11.44
N LEU A 246 23.44 21.52 -12.69
CA LEU A 246 22.25 21.30 -13.50
C LEU A 246 21.34 20.24 -12.89
N PHE A 247 21.89 19.14 -12.36
CA PHE A 247 21.11 18.10 -11.69
C PHE A 247 20.37 18.63 -10.46
N TYR A 248 21.04 19.47 -9.66
CA TYR A 248 20.43 20.13 -8.51
C TYR A 248 19.30 21.08 -8.94
N VAL A 249 19.49 21.87 -10.00
CA VAL A 249 18.46 22.75 -10.57
C VAL A 249 17.26 21.97 -11.08
N ALA A 250 17.49 20.89 -11.85
CA ALA A 250 16.43 20.04 -12.39
C ALA A 250 15.56 19.39 -11.30
N GLY A 251 16.12 19.15 -10.11
CA GLY A 251 15.44 18.55 -8.98
C GLY A 251 14.58 19.51 -8.14
N LYS A 252 14.61 20.83 -8.39
CA LYS A 252 13.83 21.79 -7.60
C LYS A 252 12.42 21.96 -8.14
N PRO A 253 11.36 21.51 -7.44
CA PRO A 253 9.99 21.60 -7.94
C PRO A 253 9.49 23.05 -8.08
N GLU A 254 10.08 24.00 -7.35
CA GLU A 254 9.74 25.43 -7.38
C GLU A 254 10.13 26.13 -8.70
N ILE A 255 11.13 25.58 -9.40
CA ILE A 255 11.59 26.10 -10.70
C ILE A 255 10.57 25.69 -11.77
N ASN A 256 10.23 26.58 -12.71
CA ASN A 256 9.24 26.27 -13.73
C ASN A 256 9.56 24.98 -14.50
N ARG A 257 8.53 24.19 -14.80
CA ARG A 257 8.65 22.90 -15.49
C ARG A 257 9.43 22.98 -16.80
N LEU A 258 9.29 24.06 -17.59
CA LEU A 258 10.03 24.22 -18.84
C LEU A 258 11.54 24.26 -18.60
N VAL A 259 11.98 24.95 -17.55
CA VAL A 259 13.40 25.03 -17.16
C VAL A 259 13.88 23.67 -16.69
N ARG A 260 13.13 22.97 -15.82
CA ARG A 260 13.50 21.63 -15.33
C ARG A 260 13.59 20.62 -16.49
N PHE A 261 12.62 20.66 -17.41
CA PHE A 261 12.55 19.80 -18.58
C PHE A 261 13.77 20.00 -19.49
N ASN A 262 14.07 21.23 -19.88
CA ASN A 262 15.24 21.52 -20.71
C ASN A 262 16.58 21.24 -20.00
N THR A 263 16.65 21.50 -18.69
CA THR A 263 17.83 21.14 -17.88
C THR A 263 18.08 19.64 -17.93
N GLN A 264 17.04 18.84 -17.74
CA GLN A 264 17.14 17.38 -17.81
C GLN A 264 17.51 16.89 -19.21
N GLN A 265 16.94 17.52 -20.23
CA GLN A 265 17.20 17.16 -21.62
C GLN A 265 18.64 17.47 -22.02
N ALA A 266 19.17 18.62 -21.60
CA ALA A 266 20.57 18.97 -21.78
C ALA A 266 21.51 17.96 -21.11
N ILE A 267 21.19 17.51 -19.88
CA ILE A 267 21.95 16.45 -19.20
C ILE A 267 21.93 15.14 -20.00
N TYR A 268 20.79 14.75 -20.57
CA TYR A 268 20.69 13.51 -21.36
C TYR A 268 21.42 13.61 -22.69
N LEU A 269 21.37 14.77 -23.36
CA LEU A 269 22.18 15.03 -24.55
C LEU A 269 23.67 14.96 -24.23
N ASP A 270 24.09 15.55 -23.11
CA ASP A 270 25.49 15.50 -22.65
C ASP A 270 25.95 14.07 -22.38
N ILE A 271 25.15 13.28 -21.66
CA ILE A 271 25.41 11.85 -21.45
C ILE A 271 25.46 11.10 -22.79
N ALA A 272 24.58 11.42 -23.75
CA ALA A 272 24.56 10.79 -25.05
C ALA A 272 25.88 11.00 -25.82
N LEU A 273 26.52 12.17 -25.66
CA LEU A 273 27.81 12.50 -26.28
C LEU A 273 28.97 11.66 -25.75
N PHE A 274 28.83 10.94 -24.64
CA PHE A 274 29.86 10.05 -24.14
C PHE A 274 29.93 8.71 -24.90
N PHE A 275 28.80 8.25 -25.46
CA PHE A 275 28.69 6.92 -26.06
C PHE A 275 29.55 6.68 -27.31
N PRO A 276 29.67 7.62 -28.27
CA PRO A 276 30.51 7.41 -29.44
C PRO A 276 31.98 7.13 -29.09
N GLY A 277 32.53 7.85 -28.11
CA GLY A 277 33.88 7.64 -27.60
C GLY A 277 34.06 6.27 -26.94
N LEU A 278 33.07 5.84 -26.14
CA LEU A 278 33.07 4.50 -25.54
C LEU A 278 33.07 3.37 -26.59
N ILE A 279 32.22 3.50 -27.61
CA ILE A 279 32.12 2.49 -28.69
C ILE A 279 33.44 2.41 -29.45
N THR A 280 34.01 3.56 -29.80
CA THR A 280 35.30 3.63 -30.50
C THR A 280 36.43 3.03 -29.67
N GLY A 281 36.49 3.37 -28.37
CA GLY A 281 37.48 2.82 -27.44
C GLY A 281 37.35 1.30 -27.26
N LEU A 282 36.12 0.79 -27.15
CA LEU A 282 35.86 -0.65 -27.05
C LEU A 282 36.28 -1.38 -28.33
N PHE A 283 35.93 -0.83 -29.51
CA PHE A 283 36.31 -1.40 -30.79
C PHE A 283 37.83 -1.45 -30.99
N ALA A 284 38.54 -0.41 -30.55
CA ALA A 284 40.00 -0.37 -30.56
C ALA A 284 40.63 -1.43 -29.63
N ILE A 285 40.07 -1.64 -28.43
CA ILE A 285 40.54 -2.69 -27.49
C ILE A 285 40.35 -4.09 -28.07
N LEU A 286 39.28 -4.31 -28.84
CA LEU A 286 39.02 -5.58 -29.52
C LEU A 286 39.86 -5.81 -30.79
N GLY A 287 40.80 -4.90 -31.09
CA GLY A 287 41.70 -5.01 -32.25
C GLY A 287 41.06 -4.65 -33.58
N GLY A 288 39.90 -3.99 -33.58
CA GLY A 288 39.22 -3.54 -34.79
C GLY A 288 39.91 -2.32 -35.42
N PRO A 289 40.15 -2.29 -36.74
CA PRO A 289 40.72 -1.12 -37.41
C PRO A 289 39.69 0.02 -37.46
N VAL A 290 40.01 1.17 -36.87
CA VAL A 290 39.16 2.37 -36.98
C VAL A 290 39.52 3.09 -38.28
N ASP A 291 38.62 3.04 -39.27
CA ASP A 291 38.77 3.80 -40.51
C ASP A 291 38.70 5.31 -40.22
N PRO A 292 39.76 6.09 -40.50
CA PRO A 292 39.78 7.53 -40.26
C PRO A 292 38.67 8.29 -40.99
N THR A 293 38.27 7.83 -42.18
CA THR A 293 37.21 8.43 -42.98
C THR A 293 35.86 8.25 -42.31
N LEU A 294 35.59 7.03 -41.82
CA LEU A 294 34.37 6.72 -41.09
C LEU A 294 34.30 7.48 -39.77
N ALA A 295 35.43 7.63 -39.07
CA ALA A 295 35.52 8.41 -37.85
C ALA A 295 35.20 9.89 -38.09
N GLU A 296 35.72 10.48 -39.17
CA GLU A 296 35.43 11.88 -39.55
C GLU A 296 33.93 12.07 -39.82
N ILE A 297 33.33 11.22 -40.67
CA ILE A 297 31.89 11.27 -41.00
C ILE A 297 31.03 11.12 -39.75
N THR A 298 31.42 10.22 -38.84
CA THR A 298 30.68 9.96 -37.60
C THR A 298 30.72 11.17 -36.67
N ASN A 299 31.89 11.79 -36.49
CA ASN A 299 32.05 12.99 -35.67
C ASN A 299 31.19 14.15 -36.20
N ASP A 300 31.23 14.40 -37.51
CA ASP A 300 30.43 15.45 -38.13
C ASP A 300 28.91 15.17 -37.98
N ALA A 301 28.48 13.93 -38.19
CA ALA A 301 27.09 13.53 -38.02
C ALA A 301 26.59 13.74 -36.59
N ILE A 302 27.41 13.39 -35.58
CA ILE A 302 27.11 13.64 -34.16
C ILE A 302 26.96 15.14 -33.91
N PHE A 303 27.92 15.95 -34.38
CA PHE A 303 27.91 17.38 -34.15
C PHE A 303 26.69 18.06 -34.78
N PHE A 304 26.37 17.76 -36.05
CA PHE A 304 25.21 18.36 -36.72
C PHE A 304 23.88 17.89 -36.13
N THR A 305 23.79 16.62 -35.71
CA THR A 305 22.60 16.10 -35.03
C THR A 305 22.39 16.80 -33.68
N LEU A 306 23.46 16.97 -32.90
CA LEU A 306 23.42 17.74 -31.66
C LEU A 306 23.02 19.20 -31.91
N ALA A 307 23.62 19.86 -32.89
CA ALA A 307 23.31 21.25 -33.22
C ALA A 307 21.84 21.41 -33.63
N ALA A 308 21.31 20.50 -34.46
CA ALA A 308 19.90 20.50 -34.84
C ALA A 308 18.98 20.28 -33.64
N ALA A 309 19.31 19.34 -32.75
CA ALA A 309 18.59 19.08 -31.51
C ALA A 309 18.56 20.31 -30.59
N ILE A 310 19.69 20.98 -30.40
CA ILE A 310 19.80 22.20 -29.59
C ILE A 310 19.02 23.35 -30.23
N LEU A 311 19.14 23.57 -31.55
CA LEU A 311 18.39 24.62 -32.26
C LEU A 311 16.88 24.42 -32.16
N TYR A 312 16.41 23.20 -32.36
CA TYR A 312 15.02 22.82 -32.12
C TYR A 312 14.61 23.15 -30.68
N SER A 313 15.42 22.75 -29.70
CA SER A 313 15.13 22.94 -28.28
C SER A 313 15.07 24.40 -27.85
N VAL A 314 16.01 25.21 -28.36
CA VAL A 314 16.05 26.66 -28.18
C VAL A 314 14.80 27.29 -28.77
N GLY A 315 14.49 26.99 -30.04
CA GLY A 315 13.34 27.55 -30.74
C GLY A 315 12.01 27.23 -30.04
N SER A 316 11.79 25.96 -29.69
CA SER A 316 10.59 25.55 -28.94
C SER A 316 10.49 26.24 -27.58
N SER A 317 11.58 26.29 -26.82
CA SER A 317 11.57 26.84 -25.46
C SER A 317 11.33 28.35 -25.44
N LEU A 318 11.88 29.09 -26.40
CA LEU A 318 11.60 30.54 -26.54
C LEU A 318 10.13 30.83 -26.90
N LEU A 319 9.47 29.90 -27.60
CA LEU A 319 8.02 29.95 -27.85
C LEU A 319 7.19 29.50 -26.64
N GLY A 320 7.82 29.02 -25.56
CA GLY A 320 7.16 28.48 -24.38
C GLY A 320 6.63 27.06 -24.57
N ILE A 321 7.11 26.34 -25.60
CA ILE A 321 6.75 24.96 -25.93
C ILE A 321 7.86 24.04 -25.43
N TYR A 322 7.47 22.89 -24.89
CA TYR A 322 8.42 21.86 -24.49
C TYR A 322 9.04 21.19 -25.72
N PRO A 323 10.38 21.06 -25.82
CA PRO A 323 11.01 20.35 -26.92
C PRO A 323 10.91 18.84 -26.74
N ASP A 324 9.76 18.28 -27.03
CA ASP A 324 9.40 16.90 -26.70
C ASP A 324 9.61 15.89 -27.85
N LYS A 325 10.30 16.29 -28.94
CA LYS A 325 10.47 15.46 -30.15
C LYS A 325 11.87 14.91 -30.40
N ILE A 326 12.79 14.99 -29.43
CA ILE A 326 14.10 14.32 -29.57
C ILE A 326 13.92 12.82 -29.29
N PRO A 327 14.20 11.93 -30.25
CA PRO A 327 14.00 10.49 -30.08
C PRO A 327 14.73 9.94 -28.86
N PHE A 328 14.06 9.06 -28.10
CA PHE A 328 14.51 8.43 -26.85
C PHE A 328 14.75 9.38 -25.67
N ILE A 329 15.31 10.57 -25.92
CA ILE A 329 15.67 11.55 -24.90
C ILE A 329 14.41 12.25 -24.37
N SER A 330 13.57 12.82 -25.24
CA SER A 330 12.42 13.60 -24.80
C SER A 330 11.41 12.76 -24.01
N ASP A 331 11.17 11.51 -24.41
CA ASP A 331 10.30 10.58 -23.68
C ASP A 331 10.88 10.23 -22.30
N ALA A 332 12.19 9.97 -22.24
CA ALA A 332 12.86 9.67 -20.98
C ALA A 332 12.83 10.88 -20.02
N VAL A 333 12.89 12.12 -20.56
CA VAL A 333 12.71 13.33 -19.77
C VAL A 333 11.27 13.48 -19.30
N ALA A 334 10.29 13.27 -20.19
CA ALA A 334 8.86 13.40 -19.87
C ALA A 334 8.44 12.45 -18.75
N ASN A 335 8.98 11.22 -18.75
CA ASN A 335 8.75 10.25 -17.68
C ASN A 335 9.41 10.63 -16.36
N ARG A 336 10.58 11.28 -16.40
CA ARG A 336 11.27 11.76 -15.19
C ARG A 336 10.59 12.99 -14.60
N ILE A 337 10.02 13.85 -15.45
CA ILE A 337 9.38 15.12 -15.07
C ILE A 337 7.93 15.13 -15.58
N PRO A 338 7.06 14.25 -15.03
CA PRO A 338 5.65 14.24 -15.40
C PRO A 338 4.98 15.55 -14.96
N PRO A 339 3.90 15.97 -15.64
CA PRO A 339 3.12 17.11 -15.21
C PRO A 339 2.41 16.82 -13.87
N ALA A 340 2.24 17.85 -13.05
CA ALA A 340 1.59 17.84 -11.74
C ALA A 340 0.22 17.16 -11.76
N GLU A 341 -0.58 17.41 -12.80
CA GLU A 341 -1.88 16.77 -13.00
C GLU A 341 -1.77 15.24 -13.14
N LYS A 342 -0.80 14.76 -13.93
CA LYS A 342 -0.55 13.32 -14.09
C LYS A 342 -0.10 12.70 -12.77
N ILE A 343 0.79 13.37 -12.03
CA ILE A 343 1.21 12.90 -10.69
C ILE A 343 0.00 12.78 -9.75
N MET A 344 -0.87 13.79 -9.73
CA MET A 344 -2.06 13.76 -8.88
C MET A 344 -3.00 12.63 -9.28
N LYS A 345 -3.24 12.46 -10.58
CA LYS A 345 -4.10 11.40 -11.11
C LYS A 345 -3.57 10.01 -10.79
N ASP A 346 -2.30 9.73 -11.10
CA ASP A 346 -1.69 8.42 -10.88
C ASP A 346 -1.74 8.02 -9.40
N ASN A 347 -1.54 8.99 -8.50
CA ASN A 347 -1.64 8.76 -7.06
C ASN A 347 -3.08 8.56 -6.57
N LYS A 348 -4.05 9.30 -7.12
CA LYS A 348 -5.48 9.08 -6.81
C LYS A 348 -5.94 7.70 -7.28
N ASP A 349 -5.59 7.31 -8.50
CA ASP A 349 -5.91 5.99 -9.05
C ASP A 349 -5.31 4.86 -8.20
N PHE A 350 -4.09 5.08 -7.68
CA PHE A 350 -3.44 4.15 -6.76
C PHE A 350 -4.16 4.02 -5.41
N LEU A 351 -4.61 5.14 -4.82
CA LEU A 351 -5.39 5.13 -3.57
C LEU A 351 -6.72 4.41 -3.74
N ASP A 352 -7.46 4.71 -4.82
CA ASP A 352 -8.73 4.06 -5.15
C ASP A 352 -8.57 2.54 -5.26
N MET A 353 -7.48 2.09 -5.88
CA MET A 353 -7.16 0.68 -6.02
C MET A 353 -6.89 0.00 -4.66
N ILE A 354 -6.14 0.66 -3.76
CA ILE A 354 -5.89 0.14 -2.40
C ILE A 354 -7.21 0.02 -1.62
N ILE A 355 -8.08 1.03 -1.74
CA ILE A 355 -9.38 1.06 -1.05
C ILE A 355 -10.27 -0.09 -1.55
N LYS A 356 -10.35 -0.30 -2.87
CA LYS A 356 -11.07 -1.43 -3.47
C LYS A 356 -10.56 -2.78 -2.98
N ASN A 357 -9.28 -2.88 -2.62
CA ASN A 357 -8.66 -4.10 -2.06
C ASN A 357 -8.70 -4.17 -0.52
N GLY A 358 -9.54 -3.38 0.14
CA GLY A 358 -9.69 -3.40 1.60
C GLY A 358 -8.42 -2.95 2.34
N GLY A 359 -7.69 -1.98 1.79
CA GLY A 359 -6.48 -1.43 2.38
C GLY A 359 -5.21 -2.25 2.12
N LYS A 360 -5.28 -3.29 1.28
CA LYS A 360 -4.13 -4.12 0.91
C LYS A 360 -3.58 -3.70 -0.45
N LEU A 361 -2.25 -3.75 -0.59
CA LEU A 361 -1.64 -3.62 -1.91
C LEU A 361 -2.09 -4.78 -2.81
N PRO A 362 -2.31 -4.53 -4.11
CA PRO A 362 -2.53 -5.57 -5.11
C PRO A 362 -1.41 -6.61 -5.09
N LYS A 363 -1.73 -7.89 -5.27
CA LYS A 363 -0.75 -8.99 -5.18
C LYS A 363 0.33 -8.92 -6.25
N ASP A 364 0.01 -8.34 -7.40
CA ASP A 364 0.92 -8.04 -8.52
C ASP A 364 1.91 -6.90 -8.21
N LEU A 365 1.60 -6.08 -7.21
CA LEU A 365 2.47 -5.00 -6.73
C LEU A 365 3.17 -5.36 -5.41
N VAL A 366 3.13 -6.63 -5.01
CA VAL A 366 3.74 -7.10 -3.77
C VAL A 366 4.73 -8.21 -4.08
N GLY A 367 5.99 -7.97 -3.76
CA GLY A 367 7.07 -8.93 -3.93
C GLY A 367 6.90 -10.13 -3.01
N PRO A 368 7.67 -11.21 -3.22
CA PRO A 368 7.60 -12.42 -2.40
C PRO A 368 7.82 -12.16 -0.89
N ASN A 369 8.43 -11.02 -0.53
CA ASN A 369 8.69 -10.60 0.85
C ASN A 369 7.70 -9.55 1.40
N GLY A 370 6.60 -9.25 0.69
CA GLY A 370 5.64 -8.22 1.14
C GLY A 370 6.02 -6.78 0.79
N GLU A 371 7.12 -6.57 0.06
CA GLU A 371 7.59 -5.25 -0.37
C GLU A 371 6.81 -4.77 -1.60
N ALA A 372 6.56 -3.46 -1.72
CA ALA A 372 5.93 -2.91 -2.91
C ALA A 372 6.86 -3.10 -4.13
N LEU A 373 6.38 -3.80 -5.16
CA LEU A 373 7.08 -3.90 -6.44
C LEU A 373 6.95 -2.57 -7.18
N GLU A 374 8.07 -2.00 -7.58
CA GLU A 374 8.10 -0.89 -8.51
C GLU A 374 7.43 -1.36 -9.82
N LYS A 375 6.36 -0.68 -10.25
CA LYS A 375 5.73 -0.95 -11.54
C LYS A 375 6.84 -0.82 -12.59
N LYS A 376 7.26 -1.93 -13.18
CA LYS A 376 8.01 -1.86 -14.43
C LYS A 376 7.03 -1.34 -15.46
N ASP A 377 7.33 -0.16 -16.02
CA ASP A 377 6.61 0.37 -17.17
C ASP A 377 6.64 -0.68 -18.30
N GLU A 378 5.55 -1.43 -18.45
CA GLU A 378 5.41 -2.47 -19.48
C GLU A 378 5.01 -1.90 -20.86
N ASP A 379 5.11 -0.59 -21.07
CA ASP A 379 4.84 0.05 -22.36
C ASP A 379 6.07 0.15 -23.28
N LYS A 380 6.73 -0.99 -23.52
CA LYS A 380 7.65 -1.17 -24.66
C LYS A 380 7.52 -2.56 -25.26
N LYS A 381 6.37 -2.86 -25.85
CA LYS A 381 6.24 -3.88 -26.91
C LYS A 381 4.88 -3.75 -27.64
N LYS A 382 4.76 -2.76 -28.52
CA LYS A 382 4.00 -2.88 -29.77
C LYS A 382 4.70 -2.11 -30.87
#